data_AF-A0A0G0LSH5-F1
#
_entry.id   AF-A0A0G0LSH5-F1
#
_cell.length_a   1.000
_cell.length_b   1.000
_cell.length_c   1.000
_cell.angle_alpha   90.00
_cell.angle_beta   90.00
_cell.angle_gamma   90.00
#
_symmetry.space_group_name_H-M   'P 1'
#
loop_
_entity.id
_entity.type
_entity.pdbx_description
1 polymer ?
#
loop_
_entity_poly.entity_id
_entity_poly.type
_entity_poly.pdbx_seq_one_letter_code
_entity_poly.pdbx_strand_id
1 'polypeptide(L)'
;MHIDVPSVETQKLIDSKNAGKSTSSVDIQEMVQKARDIQTERYEKSKFKSNSELTTRAVKEFCPLSAECRTMMISATSTMNLTARSYFKVIKIARTVADPTQTQTG
;
A
#
# COMPACT_ATOMS: atom_id res chain seq x y z
N MET A 1 -4.00 37.76 1.72
CA MET A 1 -2.72 37.08 1.93
C MET A 1 -2.35 36.39 0.62
N HIS A 2 -1.42 36.96 -0.12
CA HIS A 2 -0.82 36.30 -1.28
C HIS A 2 0.42 35.56 -0.77
N ILE A 3 0.50 34.26 -1.03
CA ILE A 3 1.67 33.43 -0.69
C ILE A 3 2.37 33.15 -2.02
N ASP A 4 3.50 33.80 -2.24
CA ASP A 4 4.40 33.51 -3.34
C ASP A 4 5.00 32.12 -3.15
N VAL A 5 4.74 31.24 -4.11
CA VAL A 5 5.33 29.91 -4.19
C VAL A 5 6.61 30.03 -5.02
N PRO A 6 7.80 29.72 -4.48
CA PRO A 6 8.99 29.62 -5.32
C PRO A 6 8.78 28.47 -6.32
N SER A 7 8.87 28.80 -7.61
CA SER A 7 8.76 27.83 -8.70
C SER A 7 9.85 26.78 -8.50
N VAL A 8 9.44 25.56 -8.14
CA VAL A 8 10.36 24.43 -8.03
C VAL A 8 10.90 24.21 -9.44
N GLU A 9 12.20 24.46 -9.64
CA GLU A 9 12.90 24.22 -10.91
C GLU A 9 12.57 22.82 -11.40
N THR A 10 11.69 22.75 -12.39
CA THR A 10 11.16 21.51 -12.97
C THR A 10 12.28 20.59 -13.43
N GLN A 11 13.47 21.12 -13.71
CA GLN A 11 14.69 20.40 -14.08
C GLN A 11 15.15 19.35 -13.06
N LYS A 12 14.93 19.51 -11.74
CA LYS A 12 15.30 18.48 -10.75
C LYS A 12 14.35 17.27 -10.73
N LEU A 13 13.16 17.40 -11.32
CA LEU A 13 12.23 16.27 -11.49
C LEU A 13 12.58 15.39 -12.71
N ILE A 14 13.42 15.88 -13.63
CA ILE A 14 13.71 15.26 -14.94
C ILE A 14 15.13 14.69 -15.02
N ASP A 15 15.90 14.75 -13.92
CA ASP A 15 17.28 14.23 -13.92
C ASP A 15 17.26 12.69 -13.95
N SER A 16 17.12 12.18 -15.17
CA SER A 16 17.04 10.78 -15.57
C SER A 16 18.38 10.05 -15.48
N LYS A 17 19.42 10.71 -14.94
CA LYS A 17 20.75 10.14 -14.74
C LYS A 17 20.82 9.04 -13.66
N ASN A 18 19.77 8.88 -12.86
CA ASN A 18 19.61 7.78 -11.91
C ASN A 18 18.52 6.77 -12.33
N ALA A 19 18.17 6.70 -13.61
CA ALA A 19 17.27 5.68 -14.12
C ALA A 19 17.98 4.31 -14.18
N GLY A 20 18.18 3.68 -13.02
CA GLY A 20 18.24 2.22 -12.98
C GLY A 20 17.02 1.64 -13.72
N LYS A 21 17.16 0.46 -14.33
CA LYS A 21 16.13 -0.19 -15.19
C LYS A 21 14.71 0.26 -14.86
N SER A 22 14.18 1.20 -15.63
CA SER A 22 12.81 1.68 -15.45
C SER A 22 11.87 0.51 -15.71
N THR A 23 11.05 0.16 -14.72
CA THR A 23 9.95 -0.80 -14.89
C THR A 23 9.05 -0.29 -16.01
N SER A 24 8.77 -1.12 -17.02
CA SER A 24 7.95 -0.67 -18.14
C SER A 24 6.50 -0.45 -17.70
N SER A 25 5.75 0.37 -18.45
CA SER A 25 4.31 0.55 -18.15
C SER A 25 3.54 -0.78 -18.23
N VAL A 26 4.01 -1.72 -19.05
CA VAL A 26 3.43 -3.06 -19.18
C VAL A 26 3.65 -3.86 -17.91
N ASP A 27 4.88 -3.89 -17.38
CA ASP A 27 5.19 -4.58 -16.12
C ASP A 27 4.38 -3.99 -14.93
N ILE A 28 4.23 -2.67 -14.88
CA ILE A 28 3.40 -2.00 -13.86
C ILE A 28 1.94 -2.42 -13.99
N GLN A 29 1.42 -2.44 -15.23
CA GLN A 29 0.04 -2.84 -15.50
C GLN A 29 -0.20 -4.30 -15.04
N GLU A 30 0.71 -5.21 -15.35
CA GLU A 30 0.63 -6.61 -14.93
C GLU A 30 0.63 -6.76 -13.39
N MET A 31 1.53 -6.03 -12.70
CA MET A 31 1.56 -6.03 -11.24
C MET A 31 0.24 -5.52 -10.64
N VAL A 32 -0.31 -4.43 -11.19
CA VAL A 32 -1.59 -3.87 -10.72
C VAL A 32 -2.72 -4.85 -10.98
N GLN A 33 -2.77 -5.47 -12.15
CA GLN A 33 -3.81 -6.44 -12.49
C GLN A 33 -3.75 -7.65 -11.56
N LYS A 34 -2.56 -8.22 -11.35
CA LYS A 34 -2.37 -9.34 -10.40
C LYS A 34 -2.86 -8.99 -9.00
N ALA A 35 -2.56 -7.79 -8.51
CA ALA A 35 -3.05 -7.34 -7.21
C ALA A 35 -4.58 -7.21 -7.17
N ARG A 36 -5.22 -6.77 -8.26
CA ARG A 36 -6.68 -6.68 -8.38
C ARG A 36 -7.36 -8.03 -8.42
N ASP A 37 -6.79 -8.99 -9.13
CA ASP A 37 -7.35 -10.34 -9.24
C ASP A 37 -7.35 -11.01 -7.86
N ILE A 38 -6.24 -10.93 -7.14
CA ILE A 38 -6.11 -11.44 -5.77
C ILE A 38 -7.12 -10.78 -4.82
N GLN A 39 -7.33 -9.47 -4.93
CA GLN A 39 -8.33 -8.77 -4.11
C GLN A 39 -9.76 -9.20 -4.47
N THR A 40 -10.04 -9.39 -5.75
CA THR A 40 -11.35 -9.83 -6.24
C THR A 40 -11.68 -11.22 -5.69
N GLU A 41 -10.73 -12.15 -5.76
CA GLU A 41 -10.88 -13.49 -5.19
C GLU A 41 -11.06 -13.45 -3.67
N ARG A 42 -10.18 -12.73 -2.95
CA ARG A 42 -10.23 -12.62 -1.48
C ARG A 42 -11.57 -12.08 -0.98
N TYR A 43 -12.20 -11.20 -1.74
CA TYR A 43 -13.39 -10.47 -1.33
C TYR A 43 -14.68 -10.95 -2.00
N GLU A 44 -14.66 -12.04 -2.78
CA GLU A 44 -15.79 -12.56 -3.57
C GLU A 44 -17.10 -12.67 -2.74
N LYS A 45 -17.00 -13.13 -1.49
CA LYS A 45 -18.15 -13.33 -0.57
C LYS A 45 -18.45 -12.11 0.30
N SER A 46 -17.87 -10.96 -0.03
CA SER A 46 -18.01 -9.73 0.72
C SER A 46 -18.50 -8.60 -0.19
N LYS A 47 -18.78 -7.44 0.40
CA LYS A 47 -19.13 -6.23 -0.35
C LYS A 47 -17.92 -5.41 -0.82
N PHE A 48 -16.71 -5.80 -0.43
CA PHE A 48 -15.50 -5.03 -0.69
C PHE A 48 -14.94 -5.38 -2.07
N LYS A 49 -14.43 -4.37 -2.78
CA LYS A 49 -13.76 -4.58 -4.08
C LYS A 49 -12.25 -4.35 -4.01
N SER A 50 -11.76 -3.80 -2.90
CA SER A 50 -10.36 -3.48 -2.73
C SER A 50 -9.92 -3.34 -1.28
N ASN A 51 -8.60 -3.42 -1.04
CA ASN A 51 -8.01 -3.25 0.29
C ASN A 51 -8.35 -1.89 0.94
N SER A 52 -8.53 -0.84 0.12
CA SER A 52 -8.80 0.50 0.62
C SER A 52 -10.18 0.63 1.28
N GLU A 53 -11.17 -0.12 0.78
CA GLU A 53 -12.57 -0.11 1.24
C GLU A 53 -12.78 -0.83 2.58
N LEU A 54 -11.82 -1.65 3.02
CA LEU A 54 -11.97 -2.45 4.23
C LEU A 54 -12.29 -1.59 5.46
N THR A 55 -13.29 -1.98 6.24
CA THR A 55 -13.52 -1.39 7.56
C THR A 55 -12.48 -1.89 8.56
N THR A 56 -12.35 -1.25 9.72
CA THR A 56 -11.49 -1.74 10.81
C THR A 56 -11.78 -3.19 11.19
N ARG A 57 -13.06 -3.59 11.18
CA ARG A 57 -13.46 -4.97 11.43
C ARG A 57 -12.97 -5.89 10.32
N ALA A 58 -13.20 -5.52 9.06
CA ALA A 58 -12.78 -6.31 7.91
C ALA A 58 -11.25 -6.44 7.80
N VAL A 59 -10.48 -5.41 8.19
CA VAL A 59 -9.01 -5.50 8.24
C VAL A 59 -8.56 -6.62 9.20
N LYS A 60 -9.23 -6.81 10.34
CA LYS A 60 -8.89 -7.89 11.28
C LYS A 60 -9.18 -9.28 10.72
N GLU A 61 -10.17 -9.38 9.83
CA GLU A 61 -10.61 -10.62 9.19
C GLU A 61 -9.72 -10.98 8.00
N PHE A 62 -9.47 -10.04 7.08
CA PHE A 62 -8.77 -10.28 5.82
C PHE A 62 -7.26 -10.02 5.87
N CYS A 63 -6.77 -9.33 6.90
CA CYS A 63 -5.36 -9.01 7.09
C CYS A 63 -4.89 -9.42 8.51
N PRO A 64 -4.97 -10.70 8.88
CA PRO A 64 -4.47 -11.14 10.16
C PRO A 64 -2.95 -10.91 10.22
N LEU A 65 -2.52 -10.15 11.22
CA LEU A 65 -1.09 -9.95 11.49
C LEU A 65 -0.54 -11.12 12.31
N SER A 66 0.74 -11.46 12.14
CA SER A 66 1.45 -12.32 13.08
C SER A 66 1.62 -11.61 14.44
N ALA A 67 2.02 -12.35 15.47
CA ALA A 67 2.34 -11.75 16.77
C ALA A 67 3.47 -10.71 16.65
N GLU A 68 4.51 -11.03 15.89
CA GLU A 68 5.65 -10.16 15.62
C GLU A 68 5.23 -8.86 14.93
N CYS A 69 4.42 -8.96 13.86
CA CYS A 69 3.90 -7.78 13.17
C CYS A 69 3.01 -6.92 14.07
N ARG A 70 2.21 -7.53 14.96
CA ARG A 70 1.41 -6.77 15.94
C ARG A 70 2.30 -5.99 16.89
N THR A 71 3.32 -6.63 17.46
CA THR A 71 4.27 -5.97 18.37
C THR A 71 4.97 -4.80 17.68
N MET A 72 5.49 -5.02 16.45
CA MET A 72 6.12 -3.96 15.68
C MET A 72 5.19 -2.78 15.41
N MET A 73 3.95 -3.06 15.00
CA MET A 73 2.96 -2.02 14.73
C MET A 73 2.57 -1.24 15.99
N ILE A 74 2.48 -1.90 17.15
CA ILE A 74 2.23 -1.24 18.45
C ILE A 74 3.41 -0.32 18.79
N SER A 75 4.65 -0.81 18.69
CA SER A 75 5.83 0.03 18.92
C SER A 75 5.86 1.26 17.99
N ALA A 76 5.50 1.08 16.71
CA ALA A 76 5.40 2.17 15.75
C ALA A 76 4.31 3.19 16.13
N THR A 77 3.20 2.76 16.74
CA THR A 77 2.18 3.72 17.22
C THR A 77 2.72 4.65 18.29
N SER A 78 3.56 4.15 19.20
CA SER A 78 4.17 4.93 20.27
C SER A 78 5.28 5.86 19.78
N THR A 79 6.11 5.41 18.84
CA THR A 79 7.26 6.21 18.36
C THR A 79 6.89 7.22 17.27
N MET A 80 5.88 6.93 16.45
CA MET A 80 5.48 7.77 15.31
C MET A 80 4.15 8.50 15.53
N ASN A 81 3.58 8.46 16.73
CA ASN A 81 2.27 9.06 17.08
C ASN A 81 1.15 8.65 16.10
N LEU A 82 1.11 7.37 15.71
CA LEU A 82 0.09 6.90 14.77
C LEU A 82 -1.28 6.88 15.46
N THR A 83 -2.23 7.60 14.85
CA THR A 83 -3.64 7.45 15.24
C THR A 83 -4.15 6.05 14.89
N ALA A 84 -5.24 5.62 15.52
CA ALA A 84 -5.92 4.37 15.17
C ALA A 84 -6.26 4.29 13.66
N ARG A 85 -6.64 5.42 13.05
CA ARG A 85 -6.91 5.50 11.60
C ARG A 85 -5.64 5.23 10.78
N SER A 86 -4.53 5.85 11.16
CA SER A 86 -3.24 5.67 10.48
C SER A 86 -2.72 4.23 10.63
N TYR A 87 -2.88 3.62 11.81
CA TYR A 87 -2.55 2.22 12.06
C TYR A 87 -3.24 1.28 11.06
N PHE A 88 -4.57 1.39 10.91
CA PHE A 88 -5.30 0.54 9.94
C PHE A 88 -4.96 0.89 8.49
N LYS A 89 -4.64 2.16 8.19
CA LYS A 89 -4.19 2.56 6.85
C LYS A 89 -2.87 1.89 6.48
N VAL A 90 -1.90 1.83 7.40
CA VAL A 90 -0.61 1.16 7.18
C VAL A 90 -0.84 -0.33 6.87
N ILE A 91 -1.70 -1.02 7.60
CA ILE A 91 -2.01 -2.44 7.34
C ILE A 91 -2.58 -2.64 5.93
N LYS A 92 -3.54 -1.79 5.51
CA LYS A 92 -4.11 -1.85 4.16
C LYS A 92 -3.07 -1.64 3.07
N ILE A 93 -2.17 -0.66 3.27
CA ILE A 93 -1.08 -0.37 2.33
C ILE A 93 -0.12 -1.57 2.26
N ALA A 94 0.29 -2.11 3.39
CA ALA A 94 1.16 -3.28 3.46
C ALA A 94 0.53 -4.48 2.73
N ARG A 95 -0.78 -4.71 2.88
CA ARG A 95 -1.49 -5.75 2.13
C ARG A 95 -1.47 -5.49 0.63
N THR A 96 -1.72 -4.27 0.18
CA THR A 96 -1.65 -3.90 -1.25
C THR A 96 -0.26 -4.10 -1.84
N VAL A 97 0.80 -3.78 -1.09
CA VAL A 97 2.19 -4.02 -1.52
C VAL A 97 2.49 -5.51 -1.61
N ALA A 98 1.91 -6.31 -0.71
CA ALA A 98 2.10 -7.76 -0.68
C ALA A 98 1.27 -8.52 -1.75
N ASP A 99 0.16 -7.96 -2.22
CA ASP A 99 -0.71 -8.62 -3.21
C ASP A 99 0.05 -9.04 -4.50
N PRO A 100 0.78 -8.15 -5.22
CA PRO A 100 1.48 -8.56 -6.43
C PRO A 100 2.64 -9.55 -6.17
N THR A 101 3.18 -9.57 -4.94
CA THR A 101 4.29 -10.46 -4.55
C THR A 101 3.85 -11.81 -4.04
N GLN A 102 2.54 -12.06 -3.87
CA GLN A 102 2.07 -13.38 -3.47
C GLN A 102 2.37 -14.37 -4.62
N THR A 103 3.42 -15.16 -4.43
CA THR A 103 3.77 -16.31 -5.23
C THR A 103 2.90 -17.48 -4.78
N GLN A 104 2.22 -18.15 -5.71
CA GLN A 104 1.74 -19.52 -5.50
C GLN A 104 2.97 -20.37 -5.14
N THR A 105 3.18 -20.62 -3.86
CA THR A 105 3.91 -21.81 -3.42
C THR A 105 2.99 -23.00 -3.70
N GLY A 106 3.31 -23.75 -4.76
CA GLY A 106 2.77 -25.08 -5.00
C GLY A 106 3.36 -26.11 -4.04
#